data_AF-A0A934YUI4-F1
#
_entry.id   AF-A0A934YUI4-F1
#
_cell.length_a   1.000
_cell.length_b   1.000
_cell.length_c   1.000
_cell.angle_alpha   90.00
_cell.angle_beta   90.00
_cell.angle_gamma   90.00
#
_symmetry.space_group_name_H-M   'P 1'
#
loop_
_entity.id
_entity.type
_entity.pdbx_description
1 polymer ?
#
loop_
_entity_poly.entity_id
_entity_poly.type
_entity_poly.pdbx_seq_one_letter_code
_entity_poly.pdbx_strand_id
1 'polypeptide(L)'
;MSDWTPSLLALLELQQRLERGPKREGAFALWLTARVALDLGHSATMPDKGARRRVVLLAQRLAPLTVPRPLARGLAAALGHLEDATPAAARVALAQLVAPARDALGTEAAEAVALALSQLQPARLGAGIP
;
A
#
# COMPACT_ATOMS: atom_id res chain seq x y z
N MET A 1 -4.08 -12.24 8.87
CA MET A 1 -2.75 -12.49 9.46
C MET A 1 -1.67 -12.30 8.39
N SER A 2 -1.36 -11.05 8.02
CA SER A 2 -0.36 -10.75 6.97
C SER A 2 0.56 -9.59 7.36
N ASP A 3 0.70 -9.28 8.65
CA ASP A 3 1.57 -8.18 9.14
C ASP A 3 3.08 -8.45 8.89
N TRP A 4 3.42 -9.61 8.33
CA TRP A 4 4.78 -10.13 8.16
C TRP A 4 5.20 -10.34 6.69
N THR A 5 4.47 -9.76 5.72
CA THR A 5 4.91 -9.86 4.33
C THR A 5 6.23 -9.09 4.13
N PRO A 6 7.15 -9.57 3.26
CA PRO A 6 8.47 -8.94 3.08
C PRO A 6 8.41 -7.46 2.70
N SER A 7 7.38 -7.05 1.96
CA SER A 7 7.11 -5.66 1.56
C SER A 7 6.76 -4.76 2.75
N LEU A 8 5.94 -5.25 3.69
CA LEU A 8 5.58 -4.53 4.90
C LEU A 8 6.77 -4.43 5.86
N LEU A 9 7.58 -5.47 5.98
CA LEU A 9 8.81 -5.41 6.77
C LEU A 9 9.80 -4.40 6.21
N ALA A 10 10.03 -4.40 4.90
CA ALA A 10 10.92 -3.43 4.25
C ALA A 10 10.47 -1.97 4.49
N LEU A 11 9.17 -1.68 4.41
CA LEU A 11 8.64 -0.34 4.70
C LEU A 11 8.80 0.04 6.19
N LEU A 12 8.63 -0.92 7.11
CA LEU A 12 8.82 -0.69 8.54
C LEU A 12 10.30 -0.45 8.87
N GLU A 13 11.22 -1.23 8.31
CA GLU A 13 12.66 -1.08 8.47
C GLU A 13 13.16 0.26 7.89
N LEU A 14 12.63 0.67 6.73
CA LEU A 14 12.86 2.00 6.19
C LEU A 14 12.38 3.10 7.15
N GLN A 15 11.16 2.96 7.68
CA GLN A 15 10.59 3.90 8.63
C GLN A 15 11.39 4.01 9.93
N GLN A 16 12.01 2.93 10.40
CA GLN A 16 12.84 2.93 11.60
C GLN A 16 14.20 3.61 11.39
N ARG A 17 14.76 3.56 10.18
CA ARG A 17 16.04 4.23 9.83
C ARG A 17 15.89 5.71 9.55
N LEU A 18 14.68 6.18 9.23
CA LEU A 18 14.43 7.58 8.96
C LEU A 18 14.32 8.40 10.25
N GLU A 19 14.96 9.56 10.27
CA GLU A 19 14.80 10.55 11.33
C GLU A 19 13.34 11.00 11.47
N ARG A 20 12.98 11.50 12.65
CA ARG A 20 11.64 12.07 12.87
C ARG A 20 11.36 13.19 11.87
N GLY A 21 10.17 13.19 11.29
CA GLY A 21 9.73 14.20 10.33
C GLY A 21 9.02 13.60 9.12
N PRO A 22 8.82 14.41 8.06
CA PRO A 22 7.88 14.07 7.01
C PRO A 22 8.19 12.78 6.26
N LYS A 23 9.48 12.47 6.06
CA LYS A 23 9.88 11.22 5.39
C LYS A 23 9.50 9.98 6.19
N ARG A 24 9.71 10.01 7.52
CA ARG A 24 9.35 8.89 8.41
C ARG A 24 7.84 8.67 8.45
N GLU A 25 7.07 9.75 8.54
CA GLU A 25 5.60 9.69 8.47
C GLU A 25 5.12 9.23 7.09
N GLY A 26 5.81 9.62 6.02
CA GLY A 26 5.58 9.11 4.66
C GLY A 26 5.82 7.61 4.54
N ALA A 27 6.91 7.08 5.10
CA ALA A 27 7.18 5.65 5.10
C ALA A 27 6.12 4.88 5.90
N PHE A 28 5.68 5.43 7.04
CA PHE A 28 4.57 4.88 7.81
C PHE A 28 3.24 4.88 7.03
N ALA A 29 2.95 5.98 6.32
CA ALA A 29 1.76 6.08 5.48
C ALA A 29 1.75 5.03 4.35
N LEU A 30 2.90 4.81 3.70
CA LEU A 30 3.07 3.74 2.71
C LEU A 30 2.85 2.36 3.33
N TRP A 31 3.46 2.08 4.49
CA TRP A 31 3.26 0.81 5.21
C TRP A 31 1.79 0.55 5.50
N LEU A 32 1.09 1.54 6.08
CA LEU A 32 -0.31 1.39 6.47
C LEU A 32 -1.22 1.22 5.25
N THR A 33 -0.97 1.97 4.17
CA THR A 33 -1.73 1.87 2.92
C THR A 33 -1.49 0.53 2.24
N ALA A 34 -0.23 0.08 2.16
CA ALA A 34 0.12 -1.21 1.58
C ALA A 34 -0.49 -2.37 2.36
N ARG A 35 -0.50 -2.31 3.69
CA ARG A 35 -1.15 -3.31 4.55
C ARG A 35 -2.64 -3.42 4.26
N VAL A 36 -3.35 -2.30 4.19
CA VAL A 36 -4.79 -2.30 3.86
C VAL A 36 -5.04 -2.79 2.44
N ALA A 37 -4.22 -2.38 1.47
CA ALA A 37 -4.33 -2.85 0.09
C ALA A 37 -4.10 -4.36 -0.02
N LEU A 38 -3.10 -4.90 0.69
CA LEU A 38 -2.87 -6.35 0.75
C LEU A 38 -4.05 -7.09 1.38
N ASP A 39 -4.54 -6.63 2.54
CA ASP A 39 -5.71 -7.21 3.20
C ASP A 39 -6.95 -7.21 2.30
N LEU A 40 -7.16 -6.16 1.50
CA LEU A 40 -8.26 -6.09 0.53
C LEU A 40 -8.02 -6.98 -0.69
N GLY A 41 -6.78 -7.03 -1.19
CA GLY A 41 -6.38 -7.83 -2.34
C GLY A 41 -6.45 -9.33 -2.10
N HIS A 42 -6.21 -9.78 -0.87
CA HIS A 42 -6.32 -11.19 -0.47
C HIS A 42 -7.71 -11.59 0.04
N SER A 43 -8.65 -10.65 0.17
CA SER A 43 -10.01 -10.96 0.64
C SER A 43 -10.84 -11.67 -0.44
N ALA A 44 -11.51 -12.77 -0.05
CA ALA A 44 -12.31 -13.59 -0.97
C ALA A 44 -13.58 -12.83 -1.43
N THR A 45 -13.53 -12.37 -2.68
CA THR A 45 -14.61 -12.09 -3.66
C THR A 45 -15.85 -11.27 -3.30
N MET A 46 -16.13 -10.91 -2.03
CA MET A 46 -17.27 -10.06 -1.68
C MET A 46 -16.84 -8.83 -0.87
N PRO A 47 -17.20 -7.60 -1.29
CA PRO A 47 -16.96 -6.41 -0.51
C PRO A 47 -17.81 -6.45 0.76
N ASP A 48 -17.20 -6.91 1.85
CA ASP A 48 -17.79 -6.89 3.17
C ASP A 48 -17.86 -5.44 3.70
N LYS A 49 -18.87 -5.13 4.50
CA LYS A 49 -19.01 -3.86 5.22
C LYS A 49 -17.74 -3.54 6.03
N GLY A 50 -17.02 -4.57 6.47
CA GLY A 50 -15.71 -4.47 7.10
C GLY A 50 -14.63 -3.87 6.18
N ALA A 51 -14.65 -4.14 4.88
CA ALA A 51 -13.68 -3.64 3.91
C ALA A 51 -13.75 -2.12 3.76
N ARG A 52 -14.95 -1.58 3.56
CA ARG A 52 -15.17 -0.13 3.50
C ARG A 52 -14.79 0.56 4.82
N ARG A 53 -15.12 -0.04 5.96
CA ARG A 53 -14.73 0.48 7.28
C ARG A 53 -13.21 0.56 7.44
N ARG A 54 -12.45 -0.41 6.92
CA ARG A 54 -10.97 -0.37 6.95
C ARG A 54 -10.42 0.81 6.16
N VAL A 55 -11.00 1.13 4.99
CA VAL A 55 -10.58 2.27 4.17
C VAL A 55 -10.88 3.60 4.86
N VAL A 56 -12.04 3.73 5.52
CA VAL A 56 -12.36 4.92 6.33
C VAL A 56 -11.37 5.10 7.47
N LEU A 57 -11.05 4.01 8.20
CA LEU A 57 -10.06 4.04 9.28
C LEU A 57 -8.64 4.36 8.76
N LEU A 58 -8.29 3.90 7.56
CA LEU A 58 -7.05 4.26 6.89
C LEU A 58 -7.00 5.77 6.64
N ALA A 59 -8.03 6.35 6.01
CA ALA A 59 -8.09 7.79 5.75
C ALA A 59 -7.95 8.62 7.04
N GLN A 60 -8.64 8.22 8.12
CA GLN A 60 -8.53 8.87 9.42
C GLN A 60 -7.12 8.81 10.02
N ARG A 61 -6.40 7.71 9.82
CA ARG A 61 -5.01 7.54 10.30
C ARG A 61 -4.00 8.28 9.46
N LEU A 62 -4.27 8.51 8.17
CA LEU A 62 -3.41 9.29 7.28
C LEU A 62 -3.59 10.80 7.46
N ALA A 63 -4.80 11.24 7.81
CA ALA A 63 -5.13 12.67 7.95
C ALA A 63 -4.17 13.51 8.83
N PRO A 64 -3.69 13.04 10.01
CA PRO A 64 -2.79 13.82 10.84
C PRO A 64 -1.31 13.76 10.39
N LEU A 65 -0.96 12.92 9.41
CA LEU A 65 0.43 12.73 9.01
C LEU A 65 0.92 13.86 8.11
N THR A 66 2.08 14.39 8.44
CA THR A 66 2.86 15.30 7.60
C THR A 66 3.69 14.46 6.63
N VAL A 67 3.26 14.33 5.38
CA VAL A 67 3.98 13.55 4.36
C VAL A 67 4.53 14.45 3.24
N PRO A 68 5.59 14.04 2.51
CA PRO A 68 6.09 14.80 1.38
C PRO A 68 5.01 14.99 0.32
N ARG A 69 4.96 16.17 -0.31
CA ARG A 69 3.89 16.55 -1.25
C ARG A 69 3.64 15.57 -2.41
N PRO A 70 4.67 15.00 -3.07
CA PRO A 70 4.45 13.98 -4.10
C PRO A 70 3.68 12.78 -3.56
N LEU A 71 4.07 12.31 -2.37
CA LEU A 71 3.45 11.17 -1.69
C LEU A 71 2.04 11.49 -1.21
N ALA A 72 1.77 12.70 -0.70
CA ALA A 72 0.43 13.12 -0.30
C ALA A 72 -0.60 12.94 -1.43
N ARG A 73 -0.24 13.36 -2.65
CA ARG A 73 -1.09 13.23 -3.84
C ARG A 73 -1.32 11.77 -4.21
N GLY A 74 -0.25 10.96 -4.19
CA GLY A 74 -0.34 9.53 -4.45
C GLY A 74 -1.23 8.81 -3.45
N LEU A 75 -1.12 9.13 -2.16
CA LEU A 75 -1.95 8.55 -1.09
C LEU A 75 -3.43 8.92 -1.24
N ALA A 76 -3.74 10.16 -1.61
CA ALA A 76 -5.11 10.58 -1.87
C ALA A 76 -5.73 9.80 -3.06
N ALA A 77 -4.97 9.63 -4.15
CA ALA A 77 -5.42 8.83 -5.30
C ALA A 77 -5.59 7.35 -4.93
N ALA A 78 -4.65 6.79 -4.16
CA ALA A 78 -4.73 5.41 -3.67
C ALA A 78 -5.96 5.18 -2.79
N LEU A 79 -6.28 6.11 -1.88
CA LEU A 79 -7.50 6.06 -1.07
C LEU A 79 -8.76 6.01 -1.94
N GLY A 80 -8.86 6.86 -2.96
CA GLY A 80 -10.01 6.87 -3.88
C GLY A 80 -10.22 5.54 -4.59
N HIS A 81 -9.15 4.85 -4.99
CA HIS A 81 -9.28 3.49 -5.52
C HIS A 81 -9.72 2.49 -4.45
N LEU A 82 -9.15 2.54 -3.25
CA LEU A 82 -9.45 1.57 -2.19
C LEU A 82 -10.92 1.63 -1.72
N GLU A 83 -11.64 2.74 -1.93
CA GLU A 83 -13.08 2.85 -1.65
C GLU A 83 -13.93 1.79 -2.35
N ASP A 84 -13.53 1.34 -3.53
CA ASP A 84 -14.19 0.25 -4.27
C ASP A 84 -14.10 -1.09 -3.52
N ALA A 85 -13.14 -1.23 -2.59
CA ALA A 85 -12.96 -2.40 -1.73
C ALA A 85 -12.82 -3.72 -2.51
N THR A 86 -12.25 -3.66 -3.72
CA THR A 86 -12.02 -4.83 -4.58
C THR A 86 -10.52 -5.18 -4.68
N PRO A 87 -10.17 -6.44 -4.98
CA PRO A 87 -8.78 -6.81 -5.24
C PRO A 87 -8.16 -6.08 -6.43
N ALA A 88 -8.96 -5.75 -7.45
CA ALA A 88 -8.48 -4.98 -8.59
C ALA A 88 -8.10 -3.55 -8.20
N ALA A 89 -8.95 -2.90 -7.39
CA ALA A 89 -8.68 -1.55 -6.93
C ALA A 89 -7.47 -1.49 -5.98
N ALA A 90 -7.26 -2.51 -5.15
CA ALA A 90 -6.06 -2.64 -4.33
C ALA A 90 -4.76 -2.68 -5.15
N ARG A 91 -4.75 -3.42 -6.28
CA ARG A 91 -3.61 -3.42 -7.21
C ARG A 91 -3.37 -2.05 -7.83
N VAL A 92 -4.43 -1.38 -8.29
CA VAL A 92 -4.32 -0.04 -8.88
C VAL A 92 -3.75 0.95 -7.85
N ALA A 93 -4.26 0.92 -6.61
CA ALA A 93 -3.77 1.76 -5.52
C ALA A 93 -2.26 1.58 -5.28
N LEU A 94 -1.76 0.33 -5.20
CA LEU A 94 -0.33 0.07 -5.03
C LEU A 94 0.51 0.51 -6.24
N ALA A 95 0.03 0.26 -7.47
CA ALA A 95 0.73 0.67 -8.68
C ALA A 95 0.91 2.19 -8.76
N GLN A 96 -0.12 2.95 -8.38
CA GLN A 96 -0.08 4.43 -8.37
C GLN A 96 0.85 5.01 -7.30
N LEU A 97 1.25 4.22 -6.29
CA LEU A 97 2.14 4.66 -5.22
C LEU A 97 3.63 4.46 -5.53
N VAL A 98 4.00 3.63 -6.52
CA VAL A 98 5.42 3.32 -6.81
C VAL A 98 6.23 4.57 -7.17
N ALA A 99 5.75 5.39 -8.09
CA ALA A 99 6.44 6.60 -8.50
C ALA A 99 6.48 7.68 -7.38
N PRO A 100 5.35 8.02 -6.71
CA PRO A 100 5.39 8.92 -5.56
C PRO A 100 6.29 8.45 -4.40
N ALA A 101 6.37 7.14 -4.16
CA ALA A 101 7.27 6.58 -3.15
C ALA A 101 8.73 6.79 -3.55
N ARG A 102 9.07 6.56 -4.83
CA ARG A 102 10.41 6.82 -5.36
C ARG A 102 10.81 8.28 -5.19
N ASP A 103 9.93 9.20 -5.59
CA ASP A 103 10.21 10.62 -5.59
C ASP A 103 10.36 11.18 -4.16
N ALA A 104 9.55 10.69 -3.23
CA ALA A 104 9.51 11.20 -1.86
C ALA A 104 10.56 10.57 -0.93
N LEU A 105 10.81 9.27 -1.08
CA LEU A 105 11.54 8.45 -0.10
C LEU A 105 12.69 7.63 -0.72
N GLY A 106 12.84 7.64 -2.05
CA GLY A 106 13.91 6.95 -2.76
C GLY A 106 13.55 5.56 -3.27
N THR A 107 14.52 4.93 -3.92
CA THR A 107 14.37 3.65 -4.64
C THR A 107 13.84 2.54 -3.74
N GLU A 108 14.36 2.42 -2.52
CA GLU A 108 13.99 1.35 -1.59
C GLU A 108 12.49 1.37 -1.23
N ALA A 109 11.91 2.56 -1.03
CA ALA A 109 10.48 2.70 -0.79
C ALA A 109 9.66 2.23 -1.99
N ALA A 110 10.09 2.60 -3.19
CA ALA A 110 9.42 2.21 -4.43
C ALA A 110 9.47 0.69 -4.66
N GLU A 111 10.62 0.06 -4.37
CA GLU A 111 10.79 -1.38 -4.47
C GLU A 111 9.91 -2.13 -3.48
N ALA A 112 9.82 -1.67 -2.23
CA ALA A 112 8.95 -2.28 -1.23
C ALA A 112 7.45 -2.19 -1.62
N VAL A 113 7.02 -1.06 -2.19
CA VAL A 113 5.65 -0.91 -2.74
C VAL A 113 5.43 -1.81 -3.96
N ALA A 114 6.41 -1.89 -4.87
CA ALA A 114 6.33 -2.79 -6.03
C ALA A 114 6.28 -4.27 -5.63
N LEU A 115 6.97 -4.64 -4.55
CA LEU A 115 6.89 -5.98 -3.96
C LEU A 115 5.52 -6.25 -3.34
N ALA A 116 4.89 -5.26 -2.69
CA ALA A 116 3.50 -5.40 -2.25
C ALA A 116 2.55 -5.62 -3.45
N LEU A 117 2.77 -4.89 -4.55
CA LEU A 117 1.96 -5.06 -5.76
C LEU A 117 2.10 -6.46 -6.37
N SER A 118 3.31 -7.03 -6.42
CA SER A 118 3.51 -8.38 -6.97
C SER A 118 2.84 -9.47 -6.15
N GLN A 119 2.70 -9.28 -4.84
CA GLN A 119 1.97 -10.19 -3.94
C GLN A 119 0.45 -10.25 -4.19
N LEU A 120 -0.10 -9.28 -4.92
CA LEU A 120 -1.49 -9.25 -5.35
C LEU A 120 -1.72 -9.82 -6.74
N GLN A 121 -0.67 -10.31 -7.41
CA GLN A 121 -0.82 -10.99 -8.69
C GLN A 121 -1.60 -12.29 -8.46
N PRO A 122 -2.61 -12.59 -9.31
CA PRO A 122 -3.21 -13.91 -9.29
C PRO A 122 -2.10 -14.93 -9.53
N ALA A 123 -2.07 -16.01 -8.73
CA ALA A 123 -1.18 -17.13 -8.97
C ALA A 123 -1.31 -17.49 -10.45
N ARG A 124 -0.23 -17.36 -11.23
CA ARG A 124 -0.19 -17.83 -12.61
C ARG A 124 -0.36 -19.35 -12.57
N LEU A 125 -1.60 -19.82 -12.59
CA LEU A 125 -1.91 -21.22 -12.80
C LEU A 125 -1.56 -21.56 -14.26
N GLY A 126 -0.53 -22.39 -14.42
CA GLY A 126 -0.32 -23.28 -15.55
C GLY A 126 -0.36 -22.67 -16.95
N ALA A 127 0.74 -22.04 -17.37
CA ALA A 127 1.04 -21.91 -18.79
C ALA A 127 2.10 -22.94 -19.17
N GLY A 128 1.67 -24.06 -19.76
CA GLY A 128 2.54 -24.96 -20.53
C GLY A 128 2.45 -26.43 -20.14
N ILE A 129 1.41 -27.13 -20.60
CA ILE A 129 1.53 -28.54 -21.02
C ILE A 129 1.00 -28.60 -22.46
N PRO A 130 1.85 -28.89 -23.44
CA PRO A 130 1.57 -29.90 -24.44
C PRO A 130 2.15 -31.25 -24.01
#